data_AF-A0AAD6TM01-F1
#
_entry.id   AF-A0AAD6TM01-F1
#
_cell.length_a   1.000
_cell.length_b   1.000
_cell.length_c   1.000
_cell.angle_alpha   90.00
_cell.angle_beta   90.00
_cell.angle_gamma   90.00
#
_symmetry.space_group_name_H-M   'P 1'
#
loop_
_entity.id
_entity.type
_entity.pdbx_description
1 polymer ?
#
loop_
_entity_poly.entity_id
_entity_poly.type
_entity_poly.pdbx_seq_one_letter_code
_entity_poly.pdbx_strand_id
1 'polypeptide(L)'
;APVHAVLEDVIQVFRYDPTFLREPSPALDEAWDDLQKYSKVRLPRSEAVLLPNKTSPIPDDPGYYAADLEIYHQLHCLNQIRQALHPTYYPNWGMHSVSSRQFHIDHCVERIRQGLMCSADTSVLVYQWNSTFDETRVRLSVPHQCKNFTKIHEWNRDNSMITKFNRTVHLPNDLPTPPLIY
;
A
#
# COMPACT_ATOMS: atom_id res chain seq x y z
N ALA A 1 13.10 1.64 10.65
CA ALA A 1 11.71 1.16 10.51
C ALA A 1 11.69 -0.38 10.51
N PRO A 2 10.59 -1.02 10.92
CA PRO A 2 10.51 -2.48 11.13
C PRO A 2 11.03 -3.33 9.95
N VAL A 3 10.76 -2.90 8.72
CA VAL A 3 11.11 -3.65 7.49
C VAL A 3 12.57 -3.48 7.03
N HIS A 4 13.42 -2.71 7.72
CA HIS A 4 14.77 -2.35 7.23
C HIS A 4 15.67 -3.55 6.92
N ALA A 5 15.53 -4.65 7.66
CA ALA A 5 16.36 -5.85 7.51
C ALA A 5 16.16 -6.58 6.16
N VAL A 6 15.03 -6.35 5.48
CA VAL A 6 14.70 -7.00 4.20
C VAL A 6 14.70 -6.04 3.01
N LEU A 7 15.05 -4.77 3.23
CA LEU A 7 15.09 -3.79 2.15
C LEU A 7 16.20 -4.15 1.17
N GLU A 8 15.80 -4.36 -0.07
CA GLU A 8 16.67 -4.66 -1.20
C GLU A 8 16.21 -3.85 -2.40
N ASP A 9 17.16 -3.29 -3.14
CA ASP A 9 16.90 -2.65 -4.42
C ASP A 9 17.03 -3.67 -5.55
N VAL A 10 16.12 -3.59 -6.52
CA VAL A 10 16.09 -4.44 -7.70
C VAL A 10 15.83 -3.59 -8.94
N ILE A 11 16.47 -3.95 -10.05
CA ILE A 11 16.17 -3.36 -11.34
C ILE A 11 15.01 -4.13 -11.97
N GLN A 12 13.92 -3.44 -12.27
CA GLN A 12 12.73 -4.03 -12.89
C GLN A 12 12.29 -3.20 -14.09
N VAL A 13 11.81 -3.87 -15.14
CA VAL A 13 11.09 -3.20 -16.22
C VAL A 13 9.61 -3.39 -15.94
N PHE A 14 8.84 -2.31 -15.91
CA PHE A 14 7.38 -2.42 -15.74
C PHE A 14 6.78 -3.17 -16.91
N ARG A 15 6.00 -4.21 -16.61
CA ARG A 15 5.34 -5.06 -17.59
C ARG A 15 3.84 -4.98 -17.41
N TYR A 16 3.16 -5.19 -18.53
CA TYR A 16 1.73 -5.39 -18.53
C TYR A 16 1.40 -6.69 -17.77
N ASP A 17 0.56 -6.58 -16.75
CA ASP A 17 -0.01 -7.71 -16.03
C ASP A 17 -1.53 -7.74 -16.28
N PRO A 18 -2.05 -8.69 -17.10
CA PRO A 18 -3.47 -8.78 -17.39
C PRO A 18 -4.31 -9.10 -16.16
N THR A 19 -3.71 -9.65 -15.09
CA THR A 19 -4.43 -10.06 -13.87
C THR A 19 -5.14 -8.88 -13.23
N PHE A 20 -4.51 -7.70 -13.22
CA PHE A 20 -4.98 -6.50 -12.54
C PHE A 20 -5.78 -5.55 -13.44
N LEU A 21 -5.90 -5.85 -14.74
CA LEU A 21 -6.49 -4.99 -15.77
C LEU A 21 -7.74 -5.60 -16.40
N ARG A 22 -8.42 -6.49 -15.66
CA ARG A 22 -9.64 -7.16 -16.08
C ARG A 22 -10.87 -6.29 -15.82
N GLU A 23 -11.97 -6.62 -16.47
CA GLU A 23 -13.29 -6.15 -16.02
C GLU A 23 -13.56 -6.59 -14.57
N PRO A 24 -14.35 -5.81 -13.81
CA PRO A 24 -14.78 -6.18 -12.47
C PRO A 24 -15.26 -7.62 -12.38
N SER A 25 -14.63 -8.40 -11.50
CA SER A 25 -14.90 -9.82 -11.34
C SER A 25 -14.36 -10.32 -10.00
N PRO A 26 -14.88 -11.43 -9.45
CA PRO A 26 -14.36 -11.99 -8.20
C PRO A 26 -12.87 -12.33 -8.25
N ALA A 27 -12.38 -12.82 -9.40
CA ALA A 27 -10.96 -13.14 -9.59
C ALA A 27 -10.06 -11.89 -9.60
N LEU A 28 -10.57 -10.75 -10.10
CA LEU A 28 -9.85 -9.48 -10.02
C LEU A 28 -9.81 -8.98 -8.57
N ASP A 29 -10.94 -9.08 -7.86
CA ASP A 29 -11.02 -8.67 -6.45
C ASP A 29 -10.08 -9.51 -5.58
N GLU A 30 -10.04 -10.83 -5.78
CA GLU A 30 -9.11 -11.73 -5.10
C GLU A 30 -7.63 -11.36 -5.38
N ALA A 31 -7.28 -11.04 -6.62
CA ALA A 31 -5.92 -10.62 -6.95
C ALA A 31 -5.51 -9.33 -6.23
N TRP A 32 -6.42 -8.35 -6.13
CA TRP A 32 -6.19 -7.10 -5.39
C TRP A 32 -6.16 -7.31 -3.88
N ASP A 33 -7.00 -8.20 -3.36
CA ASP A 33 -7.04 -8.55 -1.94
C ASP A 33 -5.76 -9.28 -1.51
N ASP A 34 -5.24 -10.19 -2.34
CA ASP A 34 -3.99 -10.89 -2.08
C ASP A 34 -2.78 -9.94 -1.99
N LEU A 35 -2.74 -8.86 -2.79
CA LEU A 35 -1.71 -7.82 -2.66
C LEU A 35 -1.72 -7.12 -1.29
N GLN A 36 -2.86 -7.14 -0.58
CA GLN A 36 -3.11 -6.35 0.64
C GLN A 36 -3.38 -7.21 1.88
N LYS A 37 -3.41 -8.53 1.71
CA LYS A 37 -3.79 -9.54 2.71
C LYS A 37 -3.07 -9.40 4.05
N TYR A 38 -1.80 -8.99 3.99
CA TYR A 38 -0.91 -8.86 5.14
C TYR A 38 -0.62 -7.40 5.51
N SER A 39 -1.52 -6.48 5.17
CA SER A 39 -1.34 -5.04 5.41
C SER A 39 -1.20 -4.67 6.89
N LYS A 40 -1.80 -5.46 7.81
CA LYS A 40 -1.73 -5.26 9.25
C LYS A 40 -0.52 -5.97 9.85
N VAL A 41 0.46 -5.18 10.26
CA VAL A 41 1.70 -5.62 10.89
C VAL A 41 1.54 -5.70 12.40
N ARG A 42 2.04 -6.79 12.96
CA ARG A 42 2.17 -7.12 14.37
C ARG A 42 3.60 -6.82 14.82
N LEU A 43 3.82 -5.67 15.44
CA LEU A 43 5.16 -5.24 15.86
C LEU A 43 5.44 -5.60 17.32
N PRO A 44 6.59 -6.24 17.65
CA PRO A 44 6.98 -6.43 19.04
C PRO A 44 7.29 -5.06 19.68
N ARG A 45 7.09 -4.97 21.00
CA ARG A 45 7.38 -3.75 21.77
C ARG A 45 8.77 -3.18 21.50
N SER A 46 9.78 -4.05 21.38
CA SER A 46 11.17 -3.66 21.12
C SER A 46 11.35 -2.84 19.83
N GLU A 47 10.48 -3.02 18.85
CA GLU A 47 10.46 -2.22 17.61
C GLU A 47 9.50 -1.04 17.70
N ALA A 48 8.33 -1.25 18.33
CA ALA A 48 7.32 -0.20 18.47
C ALA A 48 7.83 1.02 19.26
N VAL A 49 8.72 0.82 20.25
CA VAL A 49 9.34 1.93 21.01
C VAL A 49 10.28 2.80 20.17
N LEU A 50 10.72 2.32 19.01
CA LEU A 50 11.61 3.04 18.10
C LEU A 50 10.85 3.88 17.08
N LEU A 51 9.52 3.80 17.06
CA LEU A 51 8.71 4.54 16.10
C LEU A 51 8.66 6.04 16.48
N PRO A 52 8.65 6.94 15.48
CA PRO A 52 8.57 8.37 15.72
C PRO A 52 7.21 8.80 16.29
N ASN A 53 6.17 7.99 16.11
CA ASN A 53 4.84 8.17 16.70
C ASN A 53 4.44 6.90 17.46
N LYS A 54 3.75 7.06 18.59
CA LYS A 54 3.17 5.92 19.30
C LYS A 54 2.14 5.23 18.43
N THR A 55 2.05 3.92 18.57
CA THR A 55 0.97 3.12 18.00
C THR A 55 0.24 2.33 19.07
N SER A 56 -0.92 1.77 18.75
CA SER A 56 -1.81 1.09 19.70
C SER A 56 -1.37 -0.36 19.98
N PRO A 57 -1.40 -0.80 21.25
CA PRO A 57 -1.25 -2.22 21.58
C PRO A 57 -2.38 -3.05 20.97
N ILE A 58 -2.10 -4.31 20.68
CA ILE A 58 -3.08 -5.27 20.16
C ILE A 58 -3.82 -5.92 21.33
N PRO A 59 -5.16 -5.79 21.43
CA PRO A 59 -5.94 -6.27 22.59
C PRO A 59 -5.69 -7.72 22.99
N ASP A 60 -5.66 -8.61 22.00
CA ASP A 60 -5.56 -10.05 22.21
C ASP A 60 -4.10 -10.55 22.12
N ASP A 61 -3.11 -9.66 22.16
CA ASP A 61 -1.70 -9.99 21.93
C ASP A 61 -0.73 -9.12 22.76
N PRO A 62 -0.57 -9.43 24.06
CA PRO A 62 0.26 -8.64 24.97
C PRO A 62 1.72 -8.51 24.51
N GLY A 63 2.24 -7.28 24.55
CA GLY A 63 3.61 -6.98 24.12
C GLY A 63 3.75 -6.67 22.62
N TYR A 64 2.64 -6.68 21.87
CA TYR A 64 2.60 -6.37 20.45
C TYR A 64 1.69 -5.19 20.14
N TYR A 65 2.03 -4.48 19.05
CA TYR A 65 1.39 -3.26 18.63
C TYR A 65 1.02 -3.32 17.16
N ALA A 66 -0.10 -2.72 16.80
CA ALA A 66 -0.58 -2.69 15.43
C ALA A 66 0.19 -1.63 14.63
N ALA A 67 0.54 -1.92 13.39
CA ALA A 67 1.05 -0.94 12.46
C ALA A 67 0.70 -1.35 11.02
N ASP A 68 0.84 -0.42 10.08
CA ASP A 68 0.73 -0.70 8.65
C ASP A 68 1.98 -0.18 7.95
N LEU A 69 2.40 -0.82 6.85
CA LEU A 69 3.35 -0.18 5.93
C LEU A 69 2.59 0.65 4.90
N GLU A 70 3.10 1.86 4.62
CA GLU A 70 2.45 2.82 3.73
C GLU A 70 2.19 2.26 2.32
N ILE A 71 3.04 1.37 1.79
CA ILE A 71 2.81 0.75 0.48
C ILE A 71 1.48 0.00 0.40
N TYR A 72 1.05 -0.68 1.48
CA TYR A 72 -0.24 -1.36 1.49
C TYR A 72 -1.41 -0.39 1.60
N HIS A 73 -1.23 0.73 2.31
CA HIS A 73 -2.22 1.80 2.34
C HIS A 73 -2.37 2.43 0.95
N GLN A 74 -1.27 2.65 0.22
CA GLN A 74 -1.31 3.13 -1.17
C GLN A 74 -1.97 2.12 -2.11
N LEU A 75 -1.69 0.82 -1.98
CA LEU A 75 -2.36 -0.23 -2.76
C LEU A 75 -3.86 -0.28 -2.45
N HIS A 76 -4.24 -0.16 -1.18
CA HIS A 76 -5.65 -0.04 -0.77
C HIS A 76 -6.31 1.16 -1.44
N CYS A 77 -5.69 2.33 -1.34
CA CYS A 77 -6.17 3.55 -1.98
C CYS A 77 -6.32 3.39 -3.49
N LEU A 78 -5.38 2.73 -4.16
CA LEU A 78 -5.44 2.49 -5.60
C LEU A 78 -6.58 1.53 -5.96
N ASN A 79 -6.81 0.48 -5.18
CA ASN A 79 -7.94 -0.44 -5.36
C ASN A 79 -9.29 0.26 -5.13
N GLN A 80 -9.37 1.15 -4.14
CA GLN A 80 -10.56 1.96 -3.88
C GLN A 80 -10.88 2.89 -5.07
N ILE A 81 -9.87 3.54 -5.66
CA ILE A 81 -10.03 4.34 -6.89
C ILE A 81 -10.49 3.45 -8.04
N ARG A 82 -9.86 2.28 -8.25
CA ARG A 82 -10.27 1.31 -9.26
C ARG A 82 -11.75 0.96 -9.12
N GLN A 83 -12.21 0.59 -7.94
CA GLN A 83 -13.62 0.23 -7.70
C GLN A 83 -14.57 1.41 -7.97
N ALA A 84 -14.18 2.63 -7.61
CA ALA A 84 -14.97 3.83 -7.86
C ALA A 84 -15.18 4.14 -9.35
N LEU A 85 -14.29 3.66 -10.23
CA LEU A 85 -14.46 3.78 -11.70
C LEU A 85 -15.54 2.82 -12.25
N HIS A 86 -15.98 1.82 -11.47
CA HIS A 86 -17.00 0.85 -11.86
C HIS A 86 -18.20 0.84 -10.90
N PRO A 87 -18.94 1.96 -10.76
CA PRO A 87 -20.00 2.11 -9.74
C PRO A 87 -21.19 1.17 -9.96
N THR A 88 -21.42 0.67 -11.17
CA THR A 88 -22.46 -0.32 -11.45
C THR A 88 -22.14 -1.67 -10.81
N TYR A 89 -20.87 -2.06 -10.78
CA TYR A 89 -20.44 -3.32 -10.16
C TYR A 89 -20.14 -3.14 -8.67
N TYR A 90 -19.58 -1.99 -8.28
CA TYR A 90 -19.28 -1.64 -6.90
C TYR A 90 -20.16 -0.46 -6.40
N PRO A 91 -21.47 -0.66 -6.20
CA PRO A 91 -22.39 0.44 -5.86
C PRO A 91 -22.07 1.09 -4.52
N ASN A 92 -21.55 0.32 -3.55
CA ASN A 92 -21.35 0.78 -2.19
C ASN A 92 -19.90 0.67 -1.69
N TRP A 93 -19.03 -0.19 -2.26
CA TRP A 93 -17.59 -0.34 -1.94
C TRP A 93 -17.18 -0.01 -0.48
N GLY A 94 -18.02 -0.44 0.48
CA GLY A 94 -17.82 -0.27 1.92
C GLY A 94 -18.20 1.08 2.55
N MET A 95 -18.84 2.01 1.85
CA MET A 95 -19.13 3.37 2.35
C MET A 95 -20.60 3.79 2.18
N HIS A 96 -21.20 4.29 3.26
CA HIS A 96 -22.65 4.50 3.35
C HIS A 96 -23.15 5.82 2.74
N SER A 97 -22.30 6.82 2.45
CA SER A 97 -22.73 8.10 1.86
C SER A 97 -21.87 8.55 0.68
N VAL A 98 -22.47 9.31 -0.25
CA VAL A 98 -21.75 9.94 -1.39
C VAL A 98 -20.62 10.85 -0.90
N SER A 99 -20.87 11.67 0.12
CA SER A 99 -19.86 12.60 0.65
C SER A 99 -18.68 11.87 1.28
N SER A 100 -18.95 10.78 2.02
CA SER A 100 -17.90 9.96 2.60
C SER A 100 -17.07 9.27 1.50
N ARG A 101 -17.73 8.78 0.44
CA ARG A 101 -17.06 8.19 -0.73
C ARG A 101 -16.12 9.16 -1.43
N GLN A 102 -16.60 10.37 -1.75
CA GLN A 102 -15.78 11.37 -2.43
C GLN A 102 -14.58 11.77 -1.58
N PHE A 103 -14.80 12.07 -0.29
CA PHE A 103 -13.71 12.39 0.64
C PHE A 103 -12.66 11.29 0.70
N HIS A 104 -13.08 10.02 0.70
CA HIS A 104 -12.14 8.91 0.72
C HIS A 104 -11.36 8.79 -0.59
N ILE A 105 -11.97 9.01 -1.77
CA ILE A 105 -11.22 9.09 -3.03
C ILE A 105 -10.21 10.23 -3.01
N ASP A 106 -10.60 11.41 -2.55
CA ASP A 106 -9.69 12.57 -2.51
C ASP A 106 -8.49 12.28 -1.60
N HIS A 107 -8.72 11.65 -0.44
CA HIS A 107 -7.66 11.12 0.43
C HIS A 107 -6.79 10.07 -0.27
N CYS A 108 -7.40 9.14 -1.00
CA CYS A 108 -6.68 8.10 -1.73
C CYS A 108 -5.75 8.70 -2.79
N VAL A 109 -6.26 9.64 -3.59
CA VAL A 109 -5.48 10.35 -4.61
C VAL A 109 -4.32 11.11 -3.96
N GLU A 110 -4.56 11.80 -2.86
CA GLU A 110 -3.52 12.56 -2.17
C GLU A 110 -2.44 11.67 -1.56
N ARG A 111 -2.79 10.54 -0.94
CA ARG A 111 -1.81 9.58 -0.40
C ARG A 111 -0.95 8.97 -1.49
N ILE A 112 -1.55 8.59 -2.63
CA ILE A 112 -0.79 8.04 -3.77
C ILE A 112 0.12 9.13 -4.35
N ARG A 113 -0.37 10.36 -4.54
CA ARG A 113 0.45 11.48 -5.03
C ARG A 113 1.67 11.72 -4.15
N GLN A 114 1.49 11.80 -2.82
CA GLN A 114 2.59 11.94 -1.87
C GLN A 114 3.55 10.74 -1.93
N GLY A 115 3.02 9.52 -2.06
CA GLY A 115 3.81 8.30 -2.21
C GLY A 115 4.71 8.29 -3.44
N LEU A 116 4.16 8.68 -4.59
CA LEU A 116 4.90 8.82 -5.85
C LEU A 116 6.01 9.87 -5.73
N MET A 117 5.73 11.01 -5.10
CA MET A 117 6.74 12.05 -4.87
C MET A 117 7.80 11.66 -3.85
N CYS A 118 7.45 10.86 -2.85
CA CYS A 118 8.38 10.31 -1.88
C CYS A 118 9.33 9.28 -2.53
N SER A 119 8.79 8.44 -3.42
CA SER A 119 9.57 7.44 -4.14
C SER A 119 10.41 8.05 -5.26
N ALA A 120 9.93 9.13 -5.88
CA ALA A 120 10.62 9.96 -6.88
C ALA A 120 11.40 9.13 -7.92
N ASP A 121 10.69 8.26 -8.65
CA ASP A 121 11.32 7.44 -9.68
C ASP A 121 11.99 8.33 -10.76
N THR A 122 13.32 8.20 -10.88
CA THR A 122 14.16 9.01 -11.78
C THR A 122 14.47 8.30 -13.10
N SER A 123 13.83 7.16 -13.36
CA SER A 123 14.03 6.38 -14.59
C SER A 123 13.63 7.19 -15.83
N VAL A 124 14.51 7.19 -16.84
CA VAL A 124 14.33 8.04 -18.02
C VAL A 124 13.48 7.33 -19.06
N LEU A 125 12.29 7.89 -19.33
CA LEU A 125 11.48 7.51 -20.47
C LEU A 125 12.07 8.11 -21.75
N VAL A 126 12.16 7.30 -22.80
CA VAL A 126 12.74 7.73 -24.09
C VAL A 126 11.67 7.87 -25.17
N TYR A 127 11.84 8.84 -26.05
CA TYR A 127 10.99 9.02 -27.23
C TYR A 127 11.62 8.33 -28.44
N GLN A 128 10.84 7.53 -29.15
CA GLN A 128 11.29 6.75 -30.30
C GLN A 128 10.25 6.77 -31.42
N TRP A 129 10.71 6.75 -32.67
CA TRP A 129 9.84 6.61 -33.83
C TRP A 129 9.12 5.26 -33.80
N ASN A 130 7.80 5.26 -33.92
CA ASN A 130 6.99 4.06 -33.99
C ASN A 130 6.39 3.92 -35.40
N SER A 131 6.92 2.99 -36.19
CA SER A 131 6.49 2.75 -37.57
C SER A 131 5.05 2.25 -37.70
N THR A 132 4.50 1.62 -36.65
CA THR A 132 3.11 1.11 -36.67
C THR A 132 2.09 2.24 -36.61
N PHE A 133 2.43 3.34 -35.93
CA PHE A 133 1.54 4.48 -35.72
C PHE A 133 1.99 5.74 -36.48
N ASP A 134 3.10 5.67 -37.23
CA ASP A 134 3.67 6.77 -37.99
C ASP A 134 3.95 8.04 -37.16
N GLU A 135 4.36 7.85 -35.91
CA GLU A 135 4.64 8.96 -35.00
C GLU A 135 5.72 8.62 -33.96
N THR A 136 6.31 9.66 -33.35
CA THR A 136 7.22 9.48 -32.21
C THR A 136 6.42 9.22 -30.94
N ARG A 137 6.65 8.07 -30.29
CA ARG A 137 5.99 7.68 -29.04
C ARG A 137 6.99 7.49 -27.91
N VAL A 138 6.50 7.66 -26.69
CA VAL A 138 7.26 7.31 -25.48
C VAL A 138 7.37 5.79 -25.35
N ARG A 139 8.57 5.29 -25.06
CA ARG A 139 8.80 3.89 -24.69
C ARG A 139 8.77 3.77 -23.17
N LEU A 140 7.72 3.16 -22.65
CA LEU A 140 7.48 2.99 -21.21
C LEU A 140 8.21 1.79 -20.60
N SER A 141 8.69 0.85 -21.42
CA SER A 141 9.40 -0.35 -20.98
C SER A 141 10.89 -0.07 -20.75
N VAL A 142 11.18 0.78 -19.77
CA VAL A 142 12.54 1.12 -19.34
C VAL A 142 12.88 0.43 -18.02
N PRO A 143 14.17 0.29 -17.67
CA PRO A 143 14.56 -0.22 -16.36
C PRO A 143 14.31 0.83 -15.27
N HIS A 144 13.77 0.38 -14.13
CA HIS A 144 13.49 1.15 -12.92
C HIS A 144 14.24 0.58 -11.73
N GLN A 145 14.72 1.43 -10.83
CA GLN A 145 15.25 1.01 -9.53
C GLN A 145 14.10 0.96 -8.52
N CYS A 146 13.70 -0.24 -8.11
CA CYS A 146 12.57 -0.47 -7.23
C CYS A 146 13.02 -1.11 -5.92
N LYS A 147 12.20 -0.99 -4.87
CA LYS A 147 12.32 -1.86 -3.70
C LYS A 147 11.78 -3.24 -4.04
N ASN A 148 12.43 -4.30 -3.56
CA ASN A 148 12.01 -5.67 -3.77
C ASN A 148 10.68 -5.94 -3.03
N PHE A 149 9.58 -5.77 -3.76
CA PHE A 149 8.23 -5.91 -3.21
C PHE A 149 7.98 -7.32 -2.66
N THR A 150 8.50 -8.37 -3.30
CA THR A 150 8.34 -9.76 -2.83
C THR A 150 8.93 -9.94 -1.44
N LYS A 151 10.17 -9.46 -1.20
CA LYS A 151 10.80 -9.56 0.13
C LYS A 151 10.05 -8.76 1.19
N ILE A 152 9.59 -7.57 0.85
CA ILE A 152 8.75 -6.75 1.75
C ILE A 152 7.46 -7.50 2.07
N HIS A 153 6.83 -8.12 1.06
CA HIS A 153 5.58 -8.83 1.21
C HIS A 153 5.69 -10.10 2.03
N GLU A 154 6.77 -10.86 1.86
CA GLU A 154 7.11 -12.02 2.70
C GLU A 154 7.34 -11.60 4.16
N TRP A 155 8.12 -10.54 4.39
CA TRP A 155 8.29 -10.00 5.74
C TRP A 155 6.97 -9.58 6.36
N ASN A 156 6.10 -8.90 5.61
CA ASN A 156 4.79 -8.50 6.10
C ASN A 156 3.90 -9.69 6.43
N ARG A 157 3.91 -10.74 5.60
CA ARG A 157 3.20 -11.99 5.87
C ARG A 157 3.64 -12.60 7.20
N ASP A 158 4.94 -12.75 7.38
CA ASP A 158 5.52 -13.39 8.55
C ASP A 158 5.34 -12.56 9.85
N ASN A 159 5.13 -11.25 9.69
CA ASN A 159 4.84 -10.31 10.79
C ASN A 159 3.39 -9.84 10.79
N SER A 160 2.48 -10.52 10.10
CA SER A 160 1.08 -10.08 10.03
C SER A 160 0.30 -10.42 11.29
N MET A 161 -0.73 -9.63 11.57
CA MET A 161 -1.71 -9.97 12.60
C MET A 161 -2.56 -11.16 12.12
N ILE A 162 -2.63 -12.22 12.94
CA ILE A 162 -3.46 -13.41 12.65
C ILE A 162 -4.95 -13.11 12.89
N THR A 163 -5.25 -12.23 13.85
CA THR A 163 -6.61 -11.82 14.20
C THR A 163 -6.90 -10.40 13.72
N LYS A 164 -8.18 -10.13 13.46
CA LYS A 164 -8.62 -8.77 13.10
C LYS A 164 -8.39 -7.82 14.27
N PHE A 165 -7.70 -6.71 14.02
CA PHE A 165 -7.50 -5.67 15.03
C PHE A 165 -8.84 -5.10 15.51
N ASN A 166 -9.17 -5.34 16.78
CA ASN A 166 -10.41 -4.87 17.38
C ASN A 166 -10.29 -3.39 17.79
N ARG A 167 -10.79 -2.50 16.93
CA ARG A 167 -10.72 -1.04 17.11
C ARG A 167 -11.65 -0.49 18.20
N THR A 168 -12.54 -1.30 18.78
CA THR A 168 -13.47 -0.86 19.83
C THR A 168 -12.92 -1.04 21.24
N VAL A 169 -11.81 -1.78 21.39
CA VAL A 169 -11.15 -2.00 22.68
C VAL A 169 -9.97 -1.03 22.79
N HIS A 170 -9.95 -0.26 23.88
CA HIS A 170 -8.86 0.64 24.20
C HIS A 170 -8.06 0.09 25.37
N LEU A 171 -6.76 -0.14 25.14
CA LEU A 171 -5.81 -0.53 26.18
C LEU A 171 -4.86 0.63 26.51
N PRO A 172 -4.37 0.73 27.76
CA PRO A 172 -3.31 1.67 28.11
C PRO A 172 -2.07 1.50 27.20
N ASN A 173 -1.51 2.61 26.73
CA ASN A 173 -0.31 2.61 25.89
C ASN A 173 0.93 2.90 26.73
N ASP A 174 1.78 1.89 26.88
CA ASP A 174 3.02 1.91 27.66
C ASP A 174 4.27 2.23 26.82
N LEU A 175 4.11 2.63 25.54
CA LEU A 175 5.21 3.16 24.74
C LEU A 175 5.64 4.53 25.30
N PRO A 176 6.95 4.83 25.34
CA PRO A 176 7.44 6.13 25.75
C PRO A 176 6.96 7.21 24.77
N THR A 177 6.78 8.44 25.25
CA THR A 177 6.49 9.56 24.35
C THR A 177 7.74 9.84 23.52
N PRO A 178 7.67 9.72 22.19
CA PRO A 178 8.83 9.98 21.34
C PRO A 178 9.24 11.44 21.49
N PRO A 179 10.54 11.77 21.44
CA PRO A 179 11.00 13.15 21.41
C PRO A 179 10.34 13.86 20.22
N LEU A 180 9.91 15.11 20.41
CA LEU A 180 9.33 15.92 19.33
C LEU A 180 10.38 16.06 18.22
N ILE A 181 10.18 15.35 17.11
CA ILE A 181 10.97 15.53 15.90
C ILE A 181 10.27 16.64 15.12
N TYR A 182 10.81 17.86 15.20
CA TYR A 182 10.42 19.00 14.36
C TYR A 182 11.05 18.88 12.97
#